data_AF-A0A5N6QSP7-F1
#
_entry.id   AF-A0A5N6QSP7-F1
#
_cell.length_a   1.000
_cell.length_b   1.000
_cell.length_c   1.000
_cell.angle_alpha   90.00
_cell.angle_beta   90.00
_cell.angle_gamma   90.00
#
_symmetry.space_group_name_H-M   'P 1'
#
loop_
_entity.id
_entity.type
_entity.pdbx_description
1 polymer ?
#
loop_
_entity_poly.entity_id
_entity_poly.type
_entity_poly.pdbx_seq_one_letter_code
_entity_poly.pdbx_strand_id
1 'polypeptide(L)'
;MNHGEWVRTVKPDLGPWIAERVQEALMTTDDNIDICHSVKTELRTALTALLADSGVLAVPTVPGPPQKLLTEATSLETFHARAFSLLSIAGVSIPLGLYDNLPVAISLLAKRGSDGFLLNLVETLYDTLKEEIVIAERKSY
;
A
#
# COMPACT_ATOMS: atom_id res chain seq x y z
N MET A 1 9.56 -2.26 21.12
CA MET A 1 9.09 -1.22 22.06
C MET A 1 7.86 -0.57 21.42
N ASN A 2 6.72 -0.56 22.10
CA ASN A 2 5.51 0.11 21.62
C ASN A 2 5.34 1.46 22.34
N HIS A 3 4.40 2.29 21.88
CA HIS A 3 4.12 3.61 22.48
C HIS A 3 3.03 3.59 23.56
N GLY A 4 2.65 2.42 24.07
CA GLY A 4 1.47 2.26 24.91
C GLY A 4 1.51 3.09 26.20
N GLU A 5 2.62 3.02 26.93
CA GLU A 5 2.81 3.79 28.16
C GLU A 5 2.81 5.29 27.88
N TRP A 6 3.55 5.74 26.85
CA TRP A 6 3.63 7.15 26.50
C TRP A 6 2.27 7.76 26.17
N VAL A 7 1.41 7.06 25.42
CA VAL A 7 0.06 7.55 25.13
C VAL A 7 -0.76 7.69 26.41
N ARG A 8 -0.66 6.73 27.34
CA ARG A 8 -1.37 6.76 28.63
C ARG A 8 -0.89 7.90 29.53
N THR A 9 0.41 8.19 29.55
CA THR A 9 1.00 9.26 30.36
C THR A 9 0.77 10.64 29.76
N VAL A 10 1.11 10.82 28.48
CA VAL A 10 1.18 12.15 27.83
C VAL A 10 -0.18 12.61 27.32
N LYS A 11 -1.10 11.68 27.01
CA LYS A 11 -2.44 11.99 26.45
C LYS A 11 -2.36 13.01 25.31
N PRO A 12 -1.63 12.69 24.23
CA PRO A 12 -1.40 13.63 23.12
C PRO A 12 -2.72 14.07 22.50
N ASP A 13 -2.76 15.32 22.01
CA ASP A 13 -3.86 15.83 21.19
C ASP A 13 -3.77 15.20 19.80
N LEU A 14 -4.55 14.13 19.60
CA LEU A 14 -4.63 13.39 18.35
C LEU A 14 -5.92 13.75 17.63
N GLY A 15 -5.84 13.89 16.30
CA GLY A 15 -7.04 14.05 15.47
C GLY A 15 -8.03 12.89 15.74
N PRO A 16 -9.35 13.14 15.70
CA PRO A 16 -10.37 12.19 16.20
C PRO A 16 -10.20 10.75 15.68
N TRP A 17 -9.92 10.59 14.39
CA TRP A 17 -9.72 9.28 13.76
C TRP A 17 -8.46 8.55 14.24
N ILE A 18 -7.36 9.28 14.48
CA ILE A 18 -6.13 8.70 15.02
C ILE A 18 -6.33 8.34 16.49
N ALA A 19 -7.02 9.20 17.25
CA ALA A 19 -7.32 8.96 18.65
C ALA A 19 -8.11 7.66 18.83
N GLU A 20 -9.17 7.44 18.04
CA GLU A 20 -10.00 6.24 18.07
C GLU A 20 -9.19 4.97 17.82
N ARG A 21 -8.40 4.93 16.74
CA ARG A 21 -7.57 3.77 16.39
C ARG A 21 -6.49 3.48 17.44
N VAL A 22 -5.92 4.53 18.03
CA VAL A 22 -4.93 4.36 19.11
C VAL A 22 -5.60 3.79 20.37
N GLN A 23 -6.81 4.25 20.72
CA GLN A 23 -7.57 3.68 21.84
C GLN A 23 -7.92 2.21 21.60
N GLU A 24 -8.41 1.85 20.41
CA GLU A 24 -8.65 0.45 20.04
C GLU A 24 -7.38 -0.40 20.17
N ALA A 25 -6.25 0.09 19.65
CA ALA A 25 -4.97 -0.61 19.74
C ALA A 25 -4.49 -0.79 21.19
N LEU A 26 -4.76 0.15 22.09
CA LEU A 26 -4.42 0.05 23.51
C LEU A 26 -5.28 -0.96 24.29
N MET A 27 -6.48 -1.24 23.77
CA MET A 27 -7.44 -2.17 24.37
C MET A 27 -7.40 -3.57 23.73
N THR A 28 -6.70 -3.70 22.61
CA THR A 28 -6.50 -4.97 21.90
C THR A 28 -5.67 -5.91 22.77
N THR A 29 -6.17 -7.12 22.99
CA THR A 29 -5.44 -8.21 23.63
C THR A 29 -4.66 -9.01 22.58
N ASP A 30 -3.69 -9.81 23.00
CA ASP A 30 -2.97 -10.72 22.11
C ASP A 30 -3.84 -11.93 21.66
N ASP A 31 -5.11 -11.94 22.06
CA ASP A 31 -6.08 -12.94 21.64
C ASP A 31 -6.22 -12.85 20.11
N ASN A 32 -5.87 -13.95 19.41
CA ASN A 32 -5.81 -14.09 17.94
C ASN A 32 -4.47 -13.72 17.28
N ILE A 33 -3.41 -13.37 18.01
CA ILE A 33 -2.12 -13.07 17.37
C ILE A 33 -1.57 -14.27 16.57
N ASP A 34 -1.79 -15.49 17.07
CA ASP A 34 -1.41 -16.73 16.40
C ASP A 34 -2.17 -16.93 15.07
N ILE A 35 -3.46 -16.56 15.04
CA ILE A 35 -4.28 -16.62 13.82
C ILE A 35 -3.72 -15.62 12.80
N CYS A 36 -3.41 -14.39 13.22
CA CYS A 36 -2.79 -13.39 12.36
C CYS A 36 -1.45 -13.87 11.78
N HIS A 37 -0.62 -14.52 12.59
CA HIS A 37 0.63 -15.13 12.13
C HIS A 37 0.41 -16.27 11.14
N SER A 38 -0.61 -17.10 11.36
CA SER A 38 -1.00 -18.17 10.45
C SER A 38 -1.42 -17.61 9.09
N VAL A 39 -2.37 -16.66 9.06
CA VAL A 39 -2.84 -16.00 7.83
C VAL A 39 -1.69 -15.33 7.08
N LYS A 40 -0.80 -14.62 7.79
CA LYS A 40 0.38 -14.00 7.18
C LYS A 40 1.31 -15.03 6.54
N THR A 41 1.48 -16.19 7.17
CA THR A 41 2.34 -17.26 6.66
C THR A 41 1.71 -17.91 5.43
N GLU A 42 0.41 -18.19 5.47
CA GLU A 42 -0.35 -18.73 4.33
C GLU A 42 -0.29 -17.80 3.12
N LEU A 43 -0.57 -16.51 3.32
CA LEU A 43 -0.49 -15.50 2.25
C LEU A 43 0.91 -15.44 1.62
N ARG A 44 1.97 -15.49 2.44
CA ARG A 44 3.34 -15.50 1.94
C ARG A 44 3.64 -16.74 1.13
N THR A 45 3.16 -17.91 1.55
CA THR A 45 3.31 -19.16 0.79
C THR A 45 2.57 -19.08 -0.54
N ALA A 46 1.31 -18.62 -0.54
CA ALA A 46 0.52 -18.46 -1.75
C ALA A 46 1.15 -17.49 -2.76
N LEU A 47 1.58 -16.30 -2.30
CA LEU A 47 2.26 -15.32 -3.16
C LEU A 47 3.59 -15.85 -3.69
N THR A 48 4.36 -16.55 -2.87
CA THR A 48 5.63 -17.16 -3.29
C THR A 48 5.41 -18.21 -4.38
N ALA A 49 4.38 -19.06 -4.23
CA ALA A 49 4.03 -20.07 -5.21
C ALA A 49 3.51 -19.44 -6.51
N LEU A 50 2.67 -18.41 -6.41
CA LEU A 50 2.10 -17.70 -7.55
C LEU A 50 3.18 -16.99 -8.40
N LEU A 51 4.11 -16.29 -7.74
CA LEU A 51 5.12 -15.49 -8.43
C LEU A 51 6.34 -16.33 -8.84
N ALA A 52 6.58 -17.49 -8.23
CA ALA A 52 7.78 -18.29 -8.47
C ALA A 52 9.06 -17.41 -8.43
N ASP A 53 10.09 -17.72 -9.22
CA ASP A 53 11.38 -17.00 -9.15
C ASP A 53 11.44 -15.76 -10.05
N SER A 54 10.59 -15.65 -11.06
CA SER A 54 10.62 -14.57 -12.06
C SER A 54 9.27 -13.90 -12.34
N GLY A 55 8.22 -14.32 -11.66
CA GLY A 55 6.90 -13.74 -11.80
C GLY A 55 6.80 -12.39 -11.12
N VAL A 56 6.07 -11.49 -11.77
CA VAL A 56 5.81 -10.13 -11.30
C VAL A 56 4.33 -9.86 -11.40
N LEU A 57 3.76 -9.34 -10.32
CA LEU A 57 2.40 -8.87 -10.29
C LEU A 57 2.41 -7.34 -10.36
N ALA A 58 1.73 -6.79 -11.36
CA ALA A 58 1.48 -5.35 -11.47
C ALA A 58 0.08 -5.04 -10.91
N VAL A 59 0.02 -4.16 -9.93
CA VAL A 59 -1.24 -3.71 -9.30
C VAL A 59 -1.31 -2.18 -9.24
N PRO A 60 -2.51 -1.59 -9.11
CA PRO A 60 -2.63 -0.18 -8.75
C PRO A 60 -1.94 0.10 -7.41
N THR A 61 -1.23 1.24 -7.30
CA THR A 61 -0.58 1.63 -6.03
C THR A 61 -1.59 2.08 -4.97
N VAL A 62 -2.71 2.68 -5.42
CA VAL A 62 -3.82 3.15 -4.59
C VAL A 62 -5.14 2.74 -5.24
N PRO A 63 -6.24 2.58 -4.47
CA PRO A 63 -7.49 2.02 -5.00
C PRO A 63 -8.31 3.03 -5.81
N GLY A 64 -7.87 4.28 -5.92
CA GLY A 64 -8.59 5.34 -6.60
C GLY A 64 -7.92 6.71 -6.46
N PRO A 65 -8.56 7.76 -6.96
CA PRO A 65 -8.04 9.12 -6.91
C PRO A 65 -7.88 9.62 -5.46
N PRO A 66 -7.02 10.64 -5.25
CA PRO A 66 -6.90 11.30 -3.95
C PRO A 66 -8.25 11.80 -3.42
N GLN A 67 -8.51 11.58 -2.13
CA GLN A 67 -9.72 12.09 -1.49
C GLN A 67 -9.64 13.61 -1.33
N LYS A 68 -10.76 14.30 -1.50
CA LYS A 68 -10.84 15.75 -1.32
C LYS A 68 -10.72 16.11 0.17
N LEU A 69 -10.32 17.35 0.44
CA LEU A 69 -10.43 17.90 1.79
C LEU A 69 -11.90 17.87 2.22
N LEU A 70 -12.14 17.56 3.50
CA LEU A 70 -13.46 17.47 4.12
C LEU A 70 -14.36 16.35 3.54
N THR A 71 -13.79 15.33 2.89
CA THR A 71 -14.52 14.08 2.57
C THR A 71 -15.11 13.48 3.85
N GLU A 72 -16.35 12.98 3.76
CA GLU A 72 -17.04 12.32 4.86
C GLU A 72 -16.26 11.13 5.44
N ALA A 73 -16.30 10.97 6.76
CA ALA A 73 -15.51 9.97 7.49
C ALA A 73 -15.75 8.53 6.98
N THR A 74 -17.00 8.15 6.75
CA THR A 74 -17.38 6.80 6.27
C THR A 74 -16.81 6.47 4.88
N SER A 75 -16.79 7.47 3.99
CA SER A 75 -16.17 7.34 2.66
C SER A 75 -14.65 7.20 2.77
N LEU A 76 -14.04 7.97 3.67
CA LEU A 76 -12.60 7.94 3.91
C LEU A 76 -12.16 6.60 4.54
N GLU A 77 -12.94 6.05 5.47
CA GLU A 77 -12.72 4.71 6.05
C GLU A 77 -12.77 3.62 4.99
N THR A 78 -13.77 3.65 4.11
CA THR A 78 -13.89 2.70 2.99
C THR A 78 -12.67 2.80 2.06
N PHE A 79 -12.21 4.01 1.76
CA PHE A 79 -11.01 4.23 0.97
C PHE A 79 -9.76 3.70 1.68
N HIS A 80 -9.57 4.00 2.97
CA HIS A 80 -8.44 3.51 3.77
C HIS A 80 -8.41 1.99 3.87
N ALA A 81 -9.56 1.34 4.07
CA ALA A 81 -9.64 -0.12 4.11
C ALA A 81 -9.14 -0.75 2.80
N ARG A 82 -9.54 -0.19 1.64
CA ARG A 82 -9.06 -0.64 0.33
C ARG A 82 -7.58 -0.30 0.11
N ALA A 83 -7.13 0.88 0.54
CA ALA A 83 -5.75 1.30 0.39
C ALA A 83 -4.81 0.43 1.23
N PHE A 84 -5.15 0.10 2.47
CA PHE A 84 -4.34 -0.76 3.33
C PHE A 84 -4.15 -2.17 2.75
N SER A 85 -5.14 -2.71 2.03
CA SER A 85 -4.98 -3.99 1.32
C SER A 85 -3.92 -3.94 0.22
N LEU A 86 -3.69 -2.79 -0.41
CA LEU A 86 -2.65 -2.60 -1.43
C LEU A 86 -1.29 -2.26 -0.79
N LEU A 87 -1.28 -1.42 0.24
CA LEU A 87 -0.08 -0.93 0.92
C LEU A 87 0.57 -1.96 1.85
N SER A 88 -0.13 -3.05 2.18
CA SER A 88 0.35 -4.09 3.10
C SER A 88 1.27 -5.12 2.45
N ILE A 89 1.41 -5.11 1.11
CA ILE A 89 2.28 -6.02 0.37
C ILE A 89 3.52 -5.26 -0.08
N ALA A 90 4.71 -5.81 0.18
CA ALA A 90 5.97 -5.16 -0.19
C ALA A 90 6.17 -5.15 -1.72
N GLY A 91 6.43 -3.97 -2.28
CA GLY A 91 6.64 -3.77 -3.72
C GLY A 91 7.34 -2.44 -4.01
N VAL A 92 7.55 -2.17 -5.30
CA VAL A 92 8.11 -0.91 -5.80
C VAL A 92 7.05 -0.19 -6.63
N SER A 93 6.74 1.06 -6.28
CA SER A 93 5.79 1.88 -7.00
C SER A 93 6.48 2.71 -8.09
N ILE A 94 5.98 2.65 -9.30
CA ILE A 94 6.45 3.40 -10.47
C ILE A 94 5.38 4.44 -10.85
N PRO A 95 5.69 5.74 -10.79
CA PRO A 95 4.80 6.79 -11.29
C PRO A 95 4.61 6.68 -12.81
N LEU A 96 3.38 6.83 -13.26
CA LEU A 96 2.97 6.77 -14.68
C LEU A 96 2.45 8.13 -15.20
N GLY A 97 2.83 9.23 -14.57
CA GLY A 97 2.40 10.57 -14.95
C GLY A 97 1.03 10.95 -14.40
N LEU A 98 0.32 11.81 -15.14
CA LEU A 98 -0.99 12.35 -14.74
C LEU A 98 -2.11 11.82 -15.64
N TYR A 99 -3.26 11.52 -15.03
CA TYR A 99 -4.53 11.29 -15.70
C TYR A 99 -5.58 12.19 -15.05
N ASP A 100 -6.32 12.99 -15.84
CA ASP A 100 -7.24 14.02 -15.34
C ASP A 100 -6.58 14.95 -14.29
N ASN A 101 -5.30 15.32 -14.51
CA ASN A 101 -4.50 16.13 -13.60
C ASN A 101 -4.28 15.50 -12.20
N LEU A 102 -4.44 14.18 -12.08
CA LEU A 102 -4.20 13.39 -10.87
C LEU A 102 -3.07 12.38 -11.08
N PRO A 103 -2.20 12.14 -10.09
CA PRO A 103 -1.09 11.21 -10.23
C PRO A 103 -1.57 9.77 -10.33
N VAL A 104 -1.01 9.03 -11.28
CA VAL A 104 -1.24 7.60 -11.46
C VAL A 104 0.07 6.84 -11.26
N ALA A 105 0.02 5.70 -10.58
CA ALA A 105 1.18 4.85 -10.35
C ALA A 105 0.78 3.37 -10.26
N ILE A 106 1.65 2.50 -10.74
CA ILE A 106 1.53 1.04 -10.55
C ILE A 106 2.57 0.59 -9.54
N SER A 107 2.25 -0.45 -8.78
CA SER A 107 3.19 -1.14 -7.92
C SER A 107 3.52 -2.50 -8.52
N LEU A 108 4.81 -2.79 -8.63
CA LEU A 108 5.31 -4.09 -9.03
C LEU A 108 5.67 -4.90 -7.79
N LEU A 109 5.24 -6.15 -7.77
CA LEU A 109 5.43 -7.10 -6.68
C LEU A 109 6.20 -8.30 -7.22
N ALA A 110 7.22 -8.74 -6.49
CA ALA A 110 7.94 -9.97 -6.75
C ALA A 110 7.91 -10.88 -5.52
N LYS A 111 8.38 -12.12 -5.69
CA LYS A 111 8.59 -13.04 -4.58
C LYS A 111 9.43 -12.38 -3.48
N ARG A 112 9.13 -12.75 -2.23
CA ARG A 112 9.87 -12.23 -1.07
C ARG A 112 11.37 -12.50 -1.20
N GLY A 113 12.18 -11.46 -1.00
CA GLY A 113 13.65 -11.52 -1.07
C GLY A 113 14.21 -11.32 -2.48
N SER A 114 13.36 -11.00 -3.46
CA SER A 114 13.75 -10.71 -4.84
C SER A 114 13.87 -9.21 -5.13
N ASP A 115 14.18 -8.39 -4.12
CA ASP A 115 14.26 -6.93 -4.21
C ASP A 115 15.21 -6.47 -5.34
N GLY A 116 16.38 -7.12 -5.47
CA GLY A 116 17.34 -6.81 -6.55
C GLY A 116 16.81 -7.15 -7.95
N PHE A 117 16.11 -8.27 -8.11
CA PHE A 117 15.44 -8.62 -9.37
C PHE A 117 14.36 -7.60 -9.72
N LEU A 118 13.55 -7.21 -8.74
CA LEU A 118 12.47 -6.25 -8.93
C LEU A 118 13.02 -4.88 -9.34
N LEU A 119 14.06 -4.38 -8.65
CA LEU A 119 14.68 -3.11 -8.99
C LEU A 119 15.35 -3.12 -10.37
N ASN A 120 16.05 -4.20 -10.73
CA ASN A 120 16.63 -4.36 -12.07
C ASN A 120 15.55 -4.36 -13.16
N LEU A 121 14.40 -5.00 -12.91
CA LEU A 121 13.27 -4.95 -13.83
C LEU A 121 12.70 -3.54 -13.95
N VAL A 122 12.54 -2.81 -12.84
CA VAL A 122 12.08 -1.41 -12.87
C VAL A 122 13.03 -0.56 -13.71
N GLU A 123 14.34 -0.67 -13.49
CA GLU A 123 15.36 0.04 -14.26
C GLU A 123 15.26 -0.28 -15.76
N THR A 124 15.11 -1.57 -16.11
CA THR A 124 14.96 -2.01 -17.50
C THR A 124 13.69 -1.45 -18.16
N LEU A 125 12.58 -1.36 -17.42
CA LEU A 125 11.31 -0.88 -17.95
C LEU A 125 11.21 0.65 -17.98
N TYR A 126 12.03 1.36 -17.20
CA TYR A 126 11.82 2.78 -16.89
C TYR A 126 11.81 3.67 -18.15
N ASP A 127 12.78 3.48 -19.05
CA ASP A 127 12.88 4.28 -20.27
C ASP A 127 11.69 4.05 -21.20
N THR A 128 11.29 2.79 -21.41
CA THR A 128 10.11 2.43 -22.20
C THR A 128 8.82 2.98 -21.59
N LEU A 129 8.66 2.87 -20.26
CA LEU A 129 7.50 3.43 -19.58
C LEU A 129 7.43 4.95 -19.75
N LYS A 130 8.56 5.64 -19.69
CA LYS A 130 8.63 7.09 -19.89
C LYS A 130 8.16 7.49 -21.29
N GLU A 131 8.55 6.75 -22.32
CA GLU A 131 8.09 6.99 -23.69
C GLU A 131 6.58 6.79 -23.84
N GLU A 132 6.06 5.68 -23.29
CA GLU A 132 4.62 5.37 -23.32
C GLU A 132 3.78 6.40 -22.54
N ILE A 133 4.28 6.91 -21.42
CA ILE A 133 3.63 7.98 -20.65
C ILE A 133 3.45 9.23 -21.51
N VAL A 134 4.52 9.65 -22.23
CA VAL A 134 4.45 10.82 -23.13
C VAL A 134 3.43 10.60 -24.26
N ILE A 135 3.33 9.37 -24.78
CA ILE A 135 2.35 9.03 -25.82
C ILE A 135 0.92 9.06 -25.26
N ALA A 136 0.70 8.50 -24.07
CA ALA A 136 -0.60 8.47 -23.41
C ALA A 136 -1.10 9.88 -23.08
N GLU A 137 -0.25 10.74 -22.52
CA GLU A 137 -0.57 12.14 -22.21
C GLU A 137 -1.00 12.92 -23.46
N ARG A 138 -0.36 12.68 -24.61
CA ARG A 138 -0.74 13.32 -25.89
C ARG A 138 -2.08 12.84 -26.45
N LYS A 139 -2.50 11.61 -26.12
CA LYS A 139 -3.78 11.03 -26.57
C LYS A 139 -4.97 11.40 -25.69
N SER A 140 -4.71 11.85 -24.46
CA SER A 140 -5.75 12.27 -23.50
C SER A 140 -6.25 13.70 -23.71
N TYR A 141 -5.81 14.38 -24.78
CA TYR A 141 -6.31 15.68 -25.25
C TYR A 141 -7.24 15.56 -26.46
#